data_AF-A0A414Y909-F1
#
_entry.id   AF-A0A414Y909-F1
#
_cell.length_a   1.000
_cell.length_b   1.000
_cell.length_c   1.000
_cell.angle_alpha   90.00
_cell.angle_beta   90.00
_cell.angle_gamma   90.00
#
_symmetry.space_group_name_H-M   'P 1'
#
loop_
_entity.id
_entity.type
_entity.pdbx_description
1 polymer ?
#
loop_
_entity_poly.entity_id
_entity_poly.type
_entity_poly.pdbx_seq_one_letter_code
_entity_poly.pdbx_strand_id
1 'polypeptide(L)'
;MAYFHNIHSLADLKKEYRRLALQHHPDKGGDTAIMQQVNTEFERLFEVWKDKPDVSAASTGYEHDYSGATAKEYTEYVYNEYRWKGRNYKGQHAPEIVELVRTWLKEIYPRYKFSVRRENYNSIYIKLMSADFEAFTRESGKVQDHINHYNIERNPDLTDRAKEVMLNVCDFVMSYNFDDSDAMTDYFHTNFYLTLAIGSYRKPYKVELPKLD
;
A
#
# COMPACT_ATOMS: atom_id res chain seq x y z
N MET A 1 2.50 -27.87 -5.07
CA MET A 1 2.38 -26.41 -4.86
C MET A 1 0.91 -26.08 -4.85
N ALA A 2 0.41 -25.48 -3.77
CA ALA A 2 -1.03 -25.35 -3.54
C ALA A 2 -1.55 -23.93 -3.83
N TYR A 3 -0.75 -22.90 -3.56
CA TYR A 3 -1.18 -21.50 -3.68
C TYR A 3 -0.39 -20.70 -4.71
N PHE A 4 0.87 -21.06 -4.97
CA PHE A 4 1.73 -20.33 -5.91
C PHE A 4 1.75 -21.01 -7.28
N HIS A 5 1.36 -20.27 -8.30
CA HIS A 5 1.29 -20.74 -9.69
C HIS A 5 1.99 -19.75 -10.62
N ASN A 6 2.67 -20.25 -11.65
CA ASN A 6 3.30 -19.45 -12.71
C ASN A 6 4.25 -18.34 -12.19
N ILE A 7 5.10 -18.67 -11.21
CA ILE A 7 6.12 -17.75 -10.69
C ILE A 7 7.33 -17.76 -11.62
N HIS A 8 7.67 -16.60 -12.19
CA HIS A 8 8.78 -16.44 -13.14
C HIS A 8 9.93 -15.56 -12.62
N SER A 9 9.72 -14.87 -11.50
CA SER A 9 10.71 -14.00 -10.88
C SER A 9 10.49 -13.89 -9.37
N LEU A 10 11.46 -13.32 -8.65
CA LEU A 10 11.30 -12.98 -7.24
C LEU A 10 10.22 -11.90 -7.06
N ALA A 11 10.10 -10.94 -7.99
CA ALA A 11 9.06 -9.92 -7.97
C ALA A 11 7.66 -10.54 -8.09
N ASP A 12 7.47 -11.51 -8.99
CA ASP A 12 6.21 -12.25 -9.13
C ASP A 12 5.86 -13.03 -7.87
N LEU A 13 6.87 -13.67 -7.25
CA LEU A 13 6.69 -14.39 -5.99
C LEU A 13 6.20 -13.46 -4.88
N LYS A 14 6.86 -12.30 -4.73
CA LYS A 14 6.53 -11.27 -3.74
C LYS A 14 5.14 -10.69 -3.95
N LYS A 15 4.82 -10.33 -5.20
CA LYS A 15 3.50 -9.86 -5.61
C LYS A 15 2.41 -10.86 -5.26
N GLU A 16 2.59 -12.12 -5.64
CA GLU A 16 1.59 -13.16 -5.39
C GLU A 16 1.46 -13.47 -3.89
N TYR A 17 2.57 -13.50 -3.15
CA TYR A 17 2.53 -13.65 -1.70
C TYR A 17 1.74 -12.53 -1.03
N ARG A 18 1.97 -11.27 -1.42
CA ARG A 18 1.22 -10.13 -0.86
C ARG A 18 -0.27 -10.18 -1.20
N ARG A 19 -0.63 -10.60 -2.42
CA ARG A 19 -2.02 -10.86 -2.82
C ARG A 19 -2.69 -11.90 -1.90
N LEU A 20 -2.01 -13.03 -1.68
CA LEU A 20 -2.48 -14.09 -0.80
C LEU A 20 -2.53 -13.62 0.66
N ALA A 21 -1.54 -12.85 1.11
CA ALA A 21 -1.49 -12.29 2.45
C ALA A 21 -2.67 -11.35 2.70
N LEU A 22 -2.96 -10.41 1.79
CA LEU A 22 -4.14 -9.54 1.88
C LEU A 22 -5.45 -10.33 2.01
N GLN A 23 -5.56 -11.43 1.27
CA GLN A 23 -6.75 -12.28 1.23
C GLN A 23 -6.92 -13.11 2.52
N HIS A 24 -5.83 -13.63 3.07
CA HIS A 24 -5.86 -14.61 4.15
C HIS A 24 -5.36 -14.08 5.50
N HIS A 25 -4.97 -12.80 5.60
CA HIS A 25 -4.54 -12.20 6.85
C HIS A 25 -5.67 -12.25 7.91
N PRO A 26 -5.41 -12.73 9.14
CA PRO A 26 -6.43 -12.84 10.19
C PRO A 26 -7.14 -11.52 10.49
N ASP A 27 -6.38 -10.41 10.64
CA ASP A 27 -6.96 -9.08 10.88
C ASP A 27 -7.72 -8.52 9.67
N LYS A 28 -7.53 -9.09 8.48
CA LYS A 28 -8.33 -8.76 7.29
C LYS A 28 -9.55 -9.68 7.14
N GLY A 29 -9.80 -10.58 8.09
CA GLY A 29 -10.91 -11.55 8.09
C GLY A 29 -10.58 -12.87 7.39
N GLY A 30 -9.30 -13.18 7.21
CA GLY A 30 -8.81 -14.39 6.56
C GLY A 30 -8.55 -15.57 7.50
N ASP A 31 -8.22 -16.72 6.91
CA ASP A 31 -7.99 -17.98 7.62
C ASP A 31 -6.50 -18.14 8.01
N THR A 32 -6.25 -18.34 9.30
CA THR A 32 -4.88 -18.47 9.84
C THR A 32 -4.17 -19.73 9.35
N ALA A 33 -4.86 -20.86 9.18
CA ALA A 33 -4.28 -22.10 8.70
C ALA A 33 -3.89 -21.99 7.22
N ILE A 34 -4.72 -21.33 6.40
CA ILE A 34 -4.36 -21.02 5.01
C ILE A 34 -3.12 -20.12 4.98
N MET A 35 -3.10 -19.05 5.77
CA MET A 35 -1.96 -18.13 5.80
C MET A 35 -0.65 -18.81 6.21
N GLN A 36 -0.68 -19.74 7.17
CA GLN A 36 0.48 -20.55 7.55
C GLN A 36 1.00 -21.43 6.40
N GLN A 37 0.10 -22.02 5.61
CA GLN A 37 0.48 -22.80 4.43
C GLN A 37 1.11 -21.92 3.35
N VAL A 38 0.55 -20.71 3.13
CA VAL A 38 1.10 -19.71 2.21
C VAL A 38 2.52 -19.32 2.64
N ASN A 39 2.77 -19.01 3.92
CA ASN A 39 4.11 -18.70 4.43
C ASN A 39 5.10 -19.84 4.18
N THR A 40 4.70 -21.08 4.47
CA THR A 40 5.55 -22.27 4.29
C THR A 40 5.92 -22.50 2.82
N GLU A 41 4.99 -22.24 1.89
CA GLU A 41 5.27 -22.35 0.46
C GLU A 41 6.13 -21.19 -0.05
N PHE A 42 5.86 -19.97 0.43
CA PHE A 42 6.65 -18.78 0.13
C PHE A 42 8.11 -18.93 0.53
N GLU A 43 8.39 -19.35 1.77
CA GLU A 43 9.76 -19.54 2.27
C GLU A 43 10.58 -20.49 1.38
N ARG A 44 9.97 -21.61 0.97
CA ARG A 44 10.63 -22.58 0.09
C ARG A 44 10.93 -22.00 -1.30
N LEU A 45 10.00 -21.23 -1.87
CA LEU A 45 10.21 -20.60 -3.17
C LEU A 45 11.18 -19.44 -3.10
N PHE A 46 11.18 -18.69 -2.01
CA PHE A 46 12.06 -17.55 -1.81
C PHE A 46 13.53 -17.99 -1.92
N GLU A 47 13.90 -19.10 -1.28
CA GLU A 47 15.25 -19.68 -1.40
C GLU A 47 15.63 -20.07 -2.84
N VAL A 48 14.66 -20.45 -3.67
CA VAL A 48 14.89 -20.81 -5.08
C VAL A 48 15.08 -19.56 -5.96
N TRP A 49 14.46 -18.43 -5.59
CA TRP A 49 14.42 -17.22 -6.41
C TRP A 49 15.34 -16.10 -5.92
N LYS A 50 15.77 -16.10 -4.66
CA LYS A 50 16.53 -14.99 -4.05
C LYS A 50 17.86 -14.66 -4.74
N ASP A 51 18.53 -15.66 -5.31
CA ASP A 51 19.83 -15.50 -5.98
C ASP A 51 19.71 -15.41 -7.51
N LYS A 52 18.48 -15.41 -8.04
CA LYS A 52 18.25 -15.31 -9.48
C LYS A 52 18.08 -13.84 -9.89
N PRO A 53 18.70 -13.41 -10.99
CA PRO A 53 18.50 -12.06 -11.50
C PRO A 53 17.04 -11.86 -11.92
N ASP A 54 16.51 -10.67 -11.68
CA ASP A 54 15.18 -10.31 -12.13
C ASP A 54 15.17 -10.21 -13.68
N VAL A 55 14.15 -10.80 -14.30
CA VAL A 55 14.05 -10.96 -15.77
C VAL A 55 12.88 -10.16 -16.34
N SER A 56 12.13 -9.41 -15.52
CA SER A 56 10.94 -8.69 -15.98
C SER A 56 11.27 -7.48 -16.88
N ALA A 57 10.57 -7.38 -18.01
CA ALA A 57 10.64 -6.23 -18.91
C ALA A 57 9.78 -5.03 -18.44
N ALA A 58 8.78 -5.28 -17.58
CA ALA A 58 7.82 -4.28 -17.09
C ALA A 58 7.91 -4.13 -15.56
N SER A 59 7.92 -2.88 -15.07
CA SER A 59 7.98 -2.58 -13.64
C SER A 59 6.61 -2.79 -12.99
N THR A 60 6.49 -3.85 -12.20
CA THR A 60 5.32 -4.16 -11.35
C THR A 60 5.31 -3.32 -10.07
N GLY A 61 6.45 -2.74 -9.71
CA GLY A 61 6.69 -2.04 -8.45
C GLY A 61 7.15 -2.95 -7.31
N TYR A 62 7.29 -4.26 -7.52
CA TYR A 62 7.77 -5.22 -6.50
C TYR A 62 9.25 -5.56 -6.61
N GLU A 63 9.95 -5.06 -7.63
CA GLU A 63 11.33 -5.40 -7.97
C GLU A 63 12.30 -5.11 -6.81
N HIS A 64 12.01 -4.05 -6.06
CA HIS A 64 12.85 -3.58 -4.96
C HIS A 64 12.18 -3.69 -3.58
N ASP A 65 10.98 -4.27 -3.53
CA ASP A 65 10.16 -4.39 -2.33
C ASP A 65 10.91 -5.19 -1.26
N TYR A 66 11.35 -4.50 -0.20
CA TYR A 66 12.20 -5.06 0.86
C TYR A 66 13.41 -5.86 0.33
N SER A 67 14.19 -5.23 -0.56
CA SER A 67 15.47 -5.78 -1.04
C SER A 67 16.40 -6.18 0.12
N GLY A 68 17.00 -7.38 0.03
CA GLY A 68 17.93 -7.90 1.02
C GLY A 68 17.29 -8.61 2.23
N ALA A 69 15.97 -8.57 2.39
CA ALA A 69 15.28 -9.28 3.45
C ALA A 69 15.31 -10.81 3.23
N THR A 70 15.38 -11.57 4.32
CA THR A 70 15.06 -13.00 4.33
C THR A 70 13.57 -13.23 4.10
N ALA A 71 13.17 -14.45 3.74
CA ALA A 71 11.76 -14.79 3.58
C ALA A 71 10.94 -14.48 4.85
N LYS A 72 11.50 -14.79 6.02
CA LYS A 72 10.86 -14.55 7.32
C LYS A 72 10.67 -13.06 7.59
N GLU A 73 11.73 -12.25 7.46
CA GLU A 73 11.63 -10.79 7.62
C GLU A 73 10.62 -10.20 6.64
N TYR A 74 10.64 -10.66 5.38
CA TYR A 74 9.67 -10.24 4.37
C TYR A 74 8.23 -10.56 4.79
N THR A 75 7.97 -11.78 5.27
CA THR A 75 6.63 -12.12 5.78
C THR A 75 6.23 -11.21 6.93
N GLU A 76 7.11 -10.97 7.90
CA GLU A 76 6.84 -10.09 9.04
C GLU A 76 6.54 -8.64 8.61
N TYR A 77 7.25 -8.11 7.61
CA TYR A 77 6.96 -6.80 7.04
C TYR A 77 5.56 -6.74 6.42
N VAL A 78 5.23 -7.73 5.57
CA VAL A 78 3.91 -7.80 4.91
C VAL A 78 2.78 -7.96 5.91
N TYR A 79 2.95 -8.80 6.94
CA TYR A 79 1.98 -8.94 8.02
C TYR A 79 1.77 -7.62 8.76
N ASN A 80 2.85 -6.95 9.14
CA ASN A 80 2.74 -5.65 9.80
C ASN A 80 2.04 -4.62 8.93
N GLU A 81 2.30 -4.62 7.62
CA GLU A 81 1.65 -3.73 6.67
C GLU A 81 0.13 -3.94 6.61
N TYR A 82 -0.35 -5.17 6.77
CA TYR A 82 -1.78 -5.53 6.64
C TYR A 82 -2.52 -5.79 7.94
N ARG A 83 -1.88 -5.58 9.10
CA ARG A 83 -2.43 -5.84 10.45
C ARG A 83 -3.67 -5.04 10.87
N TRP A 84 -4.28 -4.28 9.96
CA TRP A 84 -5.36 -3.37 10.32
C TRP A 84 -6.55 -3.43 9.33
N LYS A 85 -7.76 -3.58 9.89
CA LYS A 85 -9.07 -3.48 9.22
C LYS A 85 -10.16 -3.11 10.24
N GLY A 86 -11.14 -2.30 9.85
CA GLY A 86 -12.33 -2.00 10.68
C GLY A 86 -12.65 -0.51 10.80
N ARG A 87 -13.52 -0.14 11.76
CA ARG A 87 -13.77 1.27 12.10
C ARG A 87 -12.90 1.68 13.29
N ASN A 88 -12.06 2.71 13.11
CA ASN A 88 -11.30 3.33 14.19
C ASN A 88 -11.95 4.60 14.74
N TYR A 89 -12.95 5.13 14.04
CA TYR A 89 -13.65 6.34 14.45
C TYR A 89 -14.35 6.15 15.81
N LYS A 90 -13.98 6.99 16.77
CA LYS A 90 -14.49 7.07 18.15
C LYS A 90 -14.83 8.52 18.52
N GLY A 91 -15.06 9.39 17.53
CA GLY A 91 -15.33 10.82 17.73
C GLY A 91 -14.12 11.75 17.51
N GLN A 92 -13.01 11.24 16.95
CA GLN A 92 -11.80 12.05 16.74
C GLN A 92 -12.03 13.19 15.72
N HIS A 93 -11.44 14.35 16.00
CA HIS A 93 -11.48 15.48 15.05
C HIS A 93 -10.38 15.34 13.97
N ALA A 94 -10.58 15.99 12.81
CA ALA A 94 -9.63 15.90 11.69
C ALA A 94 -8.14 16.16 12.03
N PRO A 95 -7.77 17.12 12.91
CA PRO A 95 -6.37 17.29 13.33
C PRO A 95 -5.79 16.07 14.08
N GLU A 96 -6.59 15.43 14.93
CA GLU A 96 -6.18 14.23 15.66
C GLU A 96 -5.98 13.06 14.70
N ILE A 97 -6.89 12.93 13.73
CA ILE A 97 -6.80 11.92 12.66
C ILE A 97 -5.52 12.10 11.85
N VAL A 98 -5.13 13.34 11.52
CA VAL A 98 -3.86 13.61 10.82
C VAL A 98 -2.66 13.08 11.61
N GLU A 99 -2.61 13.27 12.93
CA GLU A 99 -1.50 12.76 13.75
C GLU A 99 -1.52 11.23 13.88
N LEU A 100 -2.70 10.62 13.99
CA LEU A 100 -2.86 9.16 13.98
C LEU A 100 -2.36 8.56 12.66
N VAL A 101 -2.74 9.16 11.52
CA VAL A 101 -2.28 8.76 10.19
C VAL A 101 -0.77 8.93 10.05
N ARG A 102 -0.20 10.06 10.49
CA ARG A 102 1.26 10.27 10.46
C ARG A 102 2.01 9.23 11.29
N THR A 103 1.49 8.86 12.45
CA THR A 103 2.10 7.87 13.34
C THR A 103 2.07 6.50 12.67
N TRP A 104 0.90 6.07 12.21
CA TRP A 104 0.73 4.80 11.51
C TRP A 104 1.61 4.70 10.25
N LEU A 105 1.66 5.74 9.41
CA LEU A 105 2.52 5.75 8.21
C LEU A 105 4.00 5.59 8.55
N LYS A 106 4.49 6.19 9.64
CA LYS A 106 5.88 6.05 10.07
C LYS A 106 6.20 4.65 10.59
N GLU A 107 5.24 4.01 11.27
CA GLU A 107 5.40 2.65 11.77
C GLU A 107 5.36 1.63 10.63
N ILE A 108 4.42 1.77 9.71
CA ILE A 108 4.19 0.79 8.64
C ILE A 108 5.14 1.00 7.46
N TYR A 109 5.39 2.26 7.10
CA TYR A 109 6.20 2.63 5.95
C TYR A 109 7.39 3.51 6.35
N PRO A 110 8.28 3.05 7.25
CA PRO A 110 9.39 3.85 7.76
C PRO A 110 10.37 4.30 6.65
N ARG A 111 10.41 3.56 5.55
CA ARG A 111 11.26 3.83 4.38
C ARG A 111 10.61 4.76 3.36
N TYR A 112 9.32 5.09 3.51
CA TYR A 112 8.59 5.92 2.55
C TYR A 112 8.37 7.31 3.13
N LYS A 113 8.28 8.30 2.24
CA LYS A 113 8.03 9.68 2.62
C LYS A 113 6.63 10.08 2.24
N PHE A 114 5.80 10.32 3.24
CA PHE A 114 4.46 10.87 3.06
C PHE A 114 4.38 12.35 3.45
N SER A 115 3.58 13.11 2.73
CA SER A 115 3.06 14.41 3.19
C SER A 115 1.62 14.23 3.62
N VAL A 116 1.34 14.45 4.91
CA VAL A 116 -0.03 14.41 5.46
C VAL A 116 -0.37 15.79 5.98
N ARG A 117 -1.45 16.39 5.51
CA ARG A 117 -1.90 17.73 5.92
C ARG A 117 -3.42 17.78 6.00
N ARG A 118 -3.92 18.61 6.91
CA ARG A 118 -5.29 19.11 6.84
C ARG A 118 -5.29 20.38 6.01
N GLU A 119 -6.21 20.46 5.06
CA GLU A 119 -6.54 21.68 4.32
C GLU A 119 -8.03 21.99 4.49
N ASN A 120 -8.52 23.04 3.81
CA ASN A 120 -9.87 23.62 3.92
C ASN A 120 -11.01 22.60 4.08
N TYR A 121 -12.13 23.03 4.68
CA TYR A 121 -13.38 22.25 4.79
C TYR A 121 -13.20 20.84 5.36
N ASN A 122 -12.33 20.69 6.37
CA ASN A 122 -11.97 19.39 6.94
C ASN A 122 -11.44 18.40 5.90
N SER A 123 -10.62 18.83 4.95
CA SER A 123 -10.01 17.91 3.98
C SER A 123 -8.67 17.39 4.50
N ILE A 124 -8.44 16.08 4.39
CA ILE A 124 -7.14 15.44 4.68
C ILE A 124 -6.46 15.12 3.35
N TYR A 125 -5.28 15.70 3.15
CA TYR A 125 -4.43 15.49 1.99
C TYR A 125 -3.27 14.57 2.35
N ILE A 126 -3.13 13.48 1.60
CA ILE A 126 -2.04 12.52 1.77
C ILE A 126 -1.34 12.35 0.43
N LYS A 127 -0.03 12.60 0.43
CA LYS A 127 0.81 12.50 -0.77
C LYS A 127 1.97 11.55 -0.53
N LEU A 128 2.11 10.53 -1.37
CA LEU A 128 3.32 9.71 -1.42
C LEU A 128 4.41 10.48 -2.17
N MET A 129 5.50 10.85 -1.51
CA MET A 129 6.56 11.70 -2.06
C MET A 129 7.78 10.91 -2.51
N SER A 130 8.13 9.84 -1.79
CA SER A 130 9.14 8.86 -2.20
C SER A 130 8.87 7.50 -1.57
N ALA A 131 9.23 6.44 -2.29
CA ALA A 131 9.25 5.06 -1.83
C ALA A 131 10.29 4.27 -2.62
N ASP A 132 10.44 2.99 -2.30
CA ASP A 132 11.43 2.10 -2.92
C ASP A 132 10.94 1.43 -4.20
N PHE A 133 9.84 1.90 -4.80
CA PHE A 133 9.26 1.33 -6.02
C PHE A 133 8.88 2.40 -7.04
N GLU A 134 8.81 2.02 -8.31
CA GLU A 134 8.23 2.87 -9.35
C GLU A 134 6.72 2.98 -9.14
N ALA A 135 6.20 4.19 -8.93
CA ALA A 135 4.78 4.38 -8.64
C ALA A 135 3.90 4.36 -9.89
N PHE A 136 4.47 4.78 -11.04
CA PHE A 136 3.77 4.92 -12.30
C PHE A 136 4.30 3.94 -13.33
N THR A 137 3.45 3.49 -14.24
CA THR A 137 3.84 2.65 -15.38
C THR A 137 4.69 3.47 -16.35
N ARG A 138 5.58 2.80 -17.09
CA ARG A 138 6.46 3.47 -18.06
C ARG A 138 5.65 4.16 -19.15
N GLU A 139 4.55 3.54 -19.56
CA GLU A 139 3.63 4.01 -20.60
C GLU A 139 2.92 5.30 -20.19
N SER A 140 2.62 5.47 -18.90
CA SER A 140 1.97 6.70 -18.42
C SER A 140 2.86 7.93 -18.56
N GLY A 141 4.19 7.77 -18.47
CA GLY A 141 5.15 8.87 -18.41
C GLY A 141 4.96 9.83 -17.22
N LYS A 142 4.14 9.45 -16.23
CA LYS A 142 3.79 10.31 -15.10
C LYS A 142 4.87 10.29 -14.03
N VAL A 143 5.08 11.46 -13.43
CA VAL A 143 5.96 11.65 -12.25
C VAL A 143 5.22 12.23 -11.05
N GLN A 144 3.94 12.57 -11.24
CA GLN A 144 3.02 13.00 -10.19
C GLN A 144 1.58 12.90 -10.70
N ASP A 145 0.63 12.63 -9.82
CA ASP A 145 -0.80 12.68 -10.13
C ASP A 145 -1.68 12.75 -8.87
N HIS A 146 -2.90 13.23 -9.04
CA HIS A 146 -3.98 13.05 -8.06
C HIS A 146 -4.58 11.64 -8.23
N ILE A 147 -4.77 10.95 -7.11
CA ILE A 147 -5.30 9.59 -7.11
C ILE A 147 -6.77 9.64 -6.73
N ASN A 148 -7.65 9.21 -7.65
CA ASN A 148 -9.06 9.01 -7.35
C ASN A 148 -9.22 7.77 -6.46
N HIS A 149 -9.51 7.98 -5.17
CA HIS A 149 -9.58 6.90 -4.19
C HIS A 149 -10.70 5.88 -4.44
N TYR A 150 -11.70 6.23 -5.26
CA TYR A 150 -12.76 5.29 -5.68
C TYR A 150 -12.31 4.30 -6.77
N ASN A 151 -11.21 4.58 -7.47
CA ASN A 151 -10.80 3.83 -8.66
C ASN A 151 -9.30 3.48 -8.65
N ILE A 152 -8.67 3.37 -7.47
CA ILE A 152 -7.23 3.09 -7.34
C ILE A 152 -6.86 1.81 -8.10
N GLU A 153 -7.57 0.71 -7.86
CA GLU A 153 -7.30 -0.59 -8.49
C GLU A 153 -7.36 -0.54 -10.02
N ARG A 154 -8.29 0.26 -10.56
CA ARG A 154 -8.57 0.39 -11.99
C ARG A 154 -7.68 1.41 -12.69
N ASN A 155 -6.85 2.16 -11.96
CA ASN A 155 -6.00 3.17 -12.57
C ASN A 155 -4.89 2.50 -13.41
N PRO A 156 -4.87 2.69 -14.75
CA PRO A 156 -3.88 2.04 -15.62
C PRO A 156 -2.49 2.67 -15.51
N ASP A 157 -2.39 3.88 -14.94
CA ASP A 157 -1.12 4.61 -14.83
C ASP A 157 -0.29 4.16 -13.63
N LEU A 158 -0.88 3.43 -12.68
CA LEU A 158 -0.22 3.00 -11.45
C LEU A 158 0.34 1.58 -11.59
N THR A 159 1.52 1.36 -11.00
CA THR A 159 2.04 0.01 -10.80
C THR A 159 1.22 -0.75 -9.76
N ASP A 160 1.34 -2.07 -9.73
CA ASP A 160 0.59 -2.90 -8.79
C ASP A 160 0.95 -2.57 -7.34
N ARG A 161 2.23 -2.34 -7.04
CA ARG A 161 2.67 -1.92 -5.70
C ARG A 161 2.11 -0.55 -5.31
N ALA A 162 2.05 0.41 -6.24
CA ALA A 162 1.48 1.71 -5.97
C ALA A 162 0.00 1.62 -5.61
N LYS A 163 -0.76 0.80 -6.35
CA LYS A 163 -2.18 0.56 -6.04
C LYS A 163 -2.34 -0.02 -4.64
N GLU A 164 -1.57 -1.05 -4.33
CA GLU A 164 -1.60 -1.73 -3.04
C GLU A 164 -1.34 -0.77 -1.86
N VAL A 165 -0.25 0.01 -1.94
CA VAL A 165 0.08 1.01 -0.91
C VAL A 165 -1.01 2.06 -0.79
N MET A 166 -1.47 2.63 -1.91
CA MET A 166 -2.48 3.69 -1.88
C MET A 166 -3.85 3.20 -1.39
N LEU A 167 -4.21 1.94 -1.66
CA LEU A 167 -5.40 1.28 -1.10
C LEU A 167 -5.28 1.09 0.40
N ASN A 168 -4.15 0.56 0.89
CA ASN A 168 -3.96 0.35 2.32
C ASN A 168 -3.99 1.67 3.10
N VAL A 169 -3.38 2.72 2.54
CA VAL A 169 -3.46 4.08 3.09
C VAL A 169 -4.90 4.61 3.08
N CYS A 170 -5.62 4.41 1.97
CA CYS A 170 -7.02 4.82 1.84
C CYS A 170 -7.88 4.13 2.91
N ASP A 171 -7.80 2.79 3.01
CA ASP A 171 -8.52 1.98 3.98
C ASP A 171 -8.27 2.46 5.41
N PHE A 172 -7.00 2.64 5.77
CA PHE A 172 -6.62 3.08 7.12
C PHE A 172 -7.17 4.47 7.44
N VAL A 173 -7.06 5.41 6.53
CA VAL A 173 -7.51 6.79 6.77
C VAL A 173 -9.02 6.84 6.84
N MET A 174 -9.72 6.21 5.89
CA MET A 174 -11.18 6.16 5.82
C MET A 174 -11.81 5.44 7.01
N SER A 175 -11.06 4.63 7.75
CA SER A 175 -11.51 4.04 9.01
C SER A 175 -11.87 5.03 10.12
N TYR A 176 -11.33 6.25 10.03
CA TYR A 176 -11.62 7.36 10.92
C TYR A 176 -12.70 8.29 10.35
N ASN A 177 -13.21 8.00 9.15
CA ASN A 177 -14.32 8.75 8.59
C ASN A 177 -15.63 8.14 9.09
N PHE A 178 -16.57 8.99 9.51
CA PHE A 178 -17.97 8.60 9.59
C PHE A 178 -18.64 8.98 8.28
N ASP A 179 -19.69 8.25 7.95
CA ASP A 179 -20.54 8.55 6.81
C ASP A 179 -22.00 8.47 7.27
N ASP A 180 -22.55 9.64 7.60
CA ASP A 180 -23.96 9.86 7.94
C ASP A 180 -24.68 10.55 6.77
N SER A 181 -24.22 10.33 5.53
CA SER A 181 -24.82 10.94 4.35
C SER A 181 -26.25 10.43 4.14
N ASP A 182 -27.21 11.34 4.04
CA ASP A 182 -28.59 11.02 3.68
C ASP A 182 -28.71 10.95 2.16
N ALA A 183 -29.02 9.76 1.64
CA ALA A 183 -29.16 9.47 0.21
C ALA A 183 -30.22 10.33 -0.51
N MET A 184 -31.11 11.01 0.23
CA MET A 184 -32.14 11.89 -0.32
C MET A 184 -31.70 13.36 -0.50
N THR A 185 -30.49 13.72 -0.07
CA THR A 185 -29.94 15.09 -0.23
C THR A 185 -28.55 15.07 -0.88
N ASP A 186 -28.17 16.16 -1.55
CA ASP A 186 -26.82 16.35 -2.10
C ASP A 186 -25.78 16.74 -1.03
N TYR A 187 -26.12 16.57 0.25
CA TYR A 187 -25.29 16.91 1.40
C TYR A 187 -24.58 15.67 1.95
N PHE A 188 -23.27 15.58 1.72
CA PHE A 188 -22.42 14.53 2.26
C PHE A 188 -21.95 14.90 3.69
N HIS A 189 -22.57 14.30 4.70
CA HIS A 189 -22.18 14.50 6.09
C HIS A 189 -21.08 13.50 6.47
N THR A 190 -19.84 13.89 6.19
CA THR A 190 -18.64 13.11 6.52
C THR A 190 -17.74 13.88 7.48
N ASN A 191 -16.88 13.15 8.21
CA ASN A 191 -15.92 13.76 9.14
C ASN A 191 -14.89 14.61 8.39
N PHE A 192 -14.42 14.08 7.27
CA PHE A 192 -13.44 14.74 6.42
C PHE A 192 -13.54 14.26 4.96
N TYR A 193 -13.07 15.11 4.05
CA TYR A 193 -12.83 14.74 2.66
C TYR A 193 -11.41 14.22 2.49
N LEU A 194 -11.23 13.11 1.79
CA LEU A 194 -9.90 12.55 1.50
C LEU A 194 -9.40 13.02 0.13
N THR A 195 -8.15 13.47 0.06
CA THR A 195 -7.43 13.64 -1.20
C THR A 195 -6.13 12.86 -1.16
N LEU A 196 -5.97 11.95 -2.11
CA LEU A 196 -4.75 11.17 -2.32
C LEU A 196 -3.97 11.70 -3.52
N ALA A 197 -2.64 11.67 -3.44
CA ALA A 197 -1.78 11.99 -4.57
C ALA A 197 -0.45 11.22 -4.48
N ILE A 198 0.23 11.10 -5.60
CA ILE A 198 1.62 10.65 -5.69
C ILE A 198 2.42 11.82 -6.26
N GLY A 199 3.43 12.27 -5.53
CA GLY A 199 4.17 13.49 -5.83
C GLY A 199 3.32 14.76 -5.74
N SER A 200 3.87 15.83 -6.31
CA SER A 200 3.18 17.11 -6.48
C SER A 200 3.82 17.89 -7.62
N TYR A 201 3.10 18.86 -8.19
CA TYR A 201 3.64 19.72 -9.23
C TYR A 201 5.00 20.36 -8.89
N ARG A 202 5.17 20.85 -7.65
CA ARG A 202 6.44 21.48 -7.22
C ARG A 202 7.53 20.50 -6.79
N LYS A 203 7.12 19.30 -6.39
CA LYS A 203 8.00 18.23 -5.89
C LYS A 203 7.46 16.90 -6.42
N PRO A 204 7.88 16.48 -7.63
CA PRO A 204 7.49 15.20 -8.20
C PRO A 204 7.86 14.03 -7.29
N TYR A 205 7.20 12.90 -7.51
CA TYR A 205 7.55 11.64 -6.85
C TYR A 205 8.97 11.21 -7.22
N LYS A 206 9.65 10.54 -6.28
CA LYS A 206 11.00 10.00 -6.49
C LYS A 206 11.11 8.59 -5.97
N VAL A 207 11.74 7.72 -6.74
CA VAL A 207 12.16 6.41 -6.26
C VAL A 207 13.43 6.56 -5.43
N GLU A 208 13.39 6.08 -4.18
CA GLU A 208 14.51 6.08 -3.25
C GLU A 208 14.79 4.62 -2.87
N LEU A 209 15.72 4.01 -3.60
CA LEU A 209 16.18 2.65 -3.31
C LEU A 209 16.99 2.64 -2.00
N PRO A 210 16.84 1.61 -1.16
CA PRO A 210 17.64 1.48 0.05
C PRO A 210 19.12 1.40 -0.35
N LYS A 211 19.97 2.15 0.34
CA LYS A 211 21.42 1.93 0.23
C LYS A 211 21.70 0.57 0.84
N LEU A 212 22.30 -0.32 0.06
CA LEU A 212 22.91 -1.53 0.59
C LEU A 212 24.19 -1.06 1.28
N ASP A 213 24.19 -1.08 2.62
CA ASP A 213 25.37 -0.80 3.44
C ASP A 213 26.38 -1.95 3.35
#